data_AF-A0A1W9HYH8-F1
#
_entry.id   AF-A0A1W9HYH8-F1
#
_cell.length_a   1.000
_cell.length_b   1.000
_cell.length_c   1.000
_cell.angle_alpha   90.00
_cell.angle_beta   90.00
_cell.angle_gamma   90.00
#
_symmetry.space_group_name_H-M   'P 1'
#
loop_
_entity.id
_entity.type
_entity.pdbx_description
1 polymer ?
#
loop_
_entity_poly.entity_id
_entity_poly.type
_entity_poly.pdbx_seq_one_letter_code
_entity_poly.pdbx_strand_id
1 'polypeptide(L)'
;MSQEEMSKAESKVQFARNLYKLMASRKLTLVTLAEKLNISKSSLHNYCNGVHPRNLETLNKIADFFQISVNDLIFGEKIELVGTSFADDIEGEYLVRVVRMRSKIL
;
A
#
# COMPACT_ATOMS: atom_id res chain seq x y z
N MET A 1 -7.12 20.91 17.53
CA MET A 1 -7.42 19.72 16.69
C MET A 1 -7.32 18.51 17.60
N SER A 2 -8.35 17.67 17.65
CA SER A 2 -8.40 16.52 18.55
C SER A 2 -7.51 15.36 18.04
N GLN A 3 -7.11 14.45 18.94
CA GLN A 3 -6.27 13.28 18.57
C GLN A 3 -6.95 12.35 17.55
N GLU A 4 -8.28 12.26 17.59
CA GLU A 4 -9.07 11.47 16.67
C GLU A 4 -9.09 12.07 15.24
N GLU A 5 -9.11 13.40 15.14
CA GLU A 5 -9.03 14.10 13.86
C GLU A 5 -7.65 13.97 13.20
N MET A 6 -6.58 13.96 13.99
CA MET A 6 -5.21 13.73 13.51
C MET A 6 -5.06 12.34 12.90
N SER A 7 -5.44 11.29 13.63
CA SER A 7 -5.35 9.89 13.15
C SER A 7 -6.14 9.66 11.85
N LYS A 8 -7.31 10.27 11.74
CA LYS A 8 -8.15 10.19 10.53
C LYS A 8 -7.58 10.96 9.34
N ALA A 9 -6.83 12.04 9.57
CA ALA A 9 -6.14 12.78 8.51
C ALA A 9 -4.89 12.03 8.02
N GLU A 10 -4.15 11.39 8.92
CA GLU A 10 -2.95 10.61 8.59
C GLU A 10 -3.28 9.41 7.69
N SER A 11 -4.32 8.65 8.02
CA SER A 11 -4.79 7.54 7.16
C SER A 11 -5.20 8.02 5.77
N LYS A 12 -5.79 9.22 5.66
CA LYS A 12 -6.16 9.81 4.36
C LYS A 12 -4.95 10.03 3.46
N VAL A 13 -3.91 10.62 4.03
CA VAL A 13 -2.66 10.89 3.32
C VAL A 13 -1.93 9.58 2.99
N GLN A 14 -2.01 8.60 3.88
CA GLN A 14 -1.29 7.34 3.73
C GLN A 14 -1.79 6.50 2.55
N PHE A 15 -3.10 6.28 2.43
CA PHE A 15 -3.70 5.54 1.31
C PHE A 15 -3.35 6.16 -0.05
N ALA A 16 -3.47 7.48 -0.18
CA ALA A 16 -3.13 8.18 -1.41
C ALA A 16 -1.67 7.93 -1.82
N ARG A 17 -0.75 8.03 -0.85
CA ARG A 17 0.67 7.73 -1.06
C ARG A 17 0.89 6.27 -1.45
N ASN A 18 0.19 5.34 -0.81
CA ASN A 18 0.28 3.91 -1.12
C ASN A 18 -0.21 3.62 -2.54
N LEU A 19 -1.35 4.20 -2.94
CA LEU A 19 -1.90 4.06 -4.28
C LEU A 19 -0.91 4.57 -5.34
N TYR A 20 -0.28 5.73 -5.13
CA TYR A 20 0.77 6.25 -6.00
C TYR A 20 1.96 5.29 -6.12
N LYS A 21 2.44 4.74 -5.01
CA LYS A 21 3.55 3.77 -5.01
C LYS A 21 3.19 2.52 -5.80
N LEU A 22 1.98 2.00 -5.63
CA LEU A 22 1.48 0.82 -6.33
C LEU A 22 1.40 1.08 -7.84
N MET A 23 0.86 2.23 -8.26
CA MET A 23 0.83 2.67 -9.64
C MET A 23 2.23 2.76 -10.25
N ALA A 24 3.16 3.43 -9.56
CA ALA A 24 4.54 3.57 -9.99
C ALA A 24 5.23 2.21 -10.14
N SER A 25 5.01 1.28 -9.19
CA SER A 25 5.60 -0.07 -9.21
C SER A 25 5.16 -0.91 -10.42
N ARG A 26 4.01 -0.58 -11.01
CA ARG A 26 3.46 -1.23 -12.21
C ARG A 26 3.50 -0.34 -13.46
N LYS A 27 4.15 0.83 -13.39
CA LYS A 27 4.23 1.83 -14.48
C LYS A 27 2.85 2.23 -15.03
N LEU A 28 1.85 2.35 -14.16
CA LEU A 28 0.48 2.69 -14.55
C LEU A 28 0.24 4.19 -14.45
N THR A 29 -0.44 4.75 -15.45
CA THR A 29 -1.01 6.09 -15.37
C THR A 29 -2.36 6.06 -14.66
N LEU A 30 -2.83 7.21 -14.19
CA LEU A 30 -4.15 7.34 -13.58
C LEU A 30 -5.26 6.92 -14.56
N VAL A 31 -5.13 7.28 -15.83
CA VAL A 31 -6.12 6.94 -16.87
C VAL A 31 -6.16 5.42 -17.08
N THR A 32 -4.99 4.80 -17.23
CA THR A 32 -4.89 3.35 -17.43
C THR A 32 -5.45 2.59 -16.24
N LEU A 33 -5.17 3.03 -15.01
CA LEU A 33 -5.71 2.38 -13.81
C LEU A 33 -7.24 2.54 -13.72
N ALA A 34 -7.76 3.73 -14.03
CA ALA A 34 -9.20 4.00 -14.06
C ALA A 34 -9.93 3.07 -15.04
N GLU A 35 -9.39 2.91 -16.26
CA GLU A 35 -9.92 1.99 -17.26
C GLU A 35 -9.87 0.53 -16.80
N LYS A 36 -8.74 0.09 -16.24
CA LYS A 36 -8.56 -1.30 -15.78
C LYS A 36 -9.49 -1.68 -14.63
N LEU A 37 -9.78 -0.73 -13.74
CA LEU A 37 -10.65 -0.95 -12.59
C LEU A 37 -12.13 -0.63 -12.85
N ASN A 38 -12.44 -0.06 -14.02
CA ASN A 38 -13.74 0.52 -14.32
C ASN A 38 -14.20 1.52 -13.25
N ILE A 39 -13.30 2.43 -12.88
CA ILE A 39 -13.53 3.53 -11.93
C ILE A 39 -13.41 4.84 -12.70
N SER A 40 -14.25 5.82 -12.40
CA SER A 40 -14.15 7.12 -13.06
C SER A 40 -12.78 7.78 -12.80
N LYS A 41 -12.21 8.43 -13.82
CA LYS A 41 -10.96 9.19 -13.69
C LYS A 41 -11.03 10.23 -12.56
N SER A 42 -12.20 10.87 -12.39
CA SER A 42 -12.46 11.85 -11.34
C SER A 42 -12.40 11.22 -9.95
N SER A 43 -13.05 10.08 -9.75
CA SER A 43 -13.00 9.31 -8.50
C SER A 43 -11.55 8.93 -8.17
N LEU A 44 -10.82 8.38 -9.13
CA LEU A 44 -9.44 7.95 -8.91
C LEU A 44 -8.50 9.13 -8.65
N HIS A 45 -8.72 10.28 -9.30
CA HIS A 45 -8.00 11.52 -9.01
C HIS A 45 -8.25 11.99 -7.57
N ASN A 46 -9.50 11.93 -7.10
CA ASN A 46 -9.83 12.25 -5.71
C ASN A 46 -9.15 11.30 -4.73
N TYR A 47 -9.06 10.02 -5.08
CA TYR A 47 -8.37 8.98 -4.29
C TYR A 47 -6.89 9.30 -4.11
N CYS A 48 -6.23 9.70 -5.20
CA CYS A 48 -4.84 10.15 -5.17
C CYS A 48 -4.63 11.47 -4.38
N ASN A 49 -5.68 12.25 -4.17
CA ASN A 49 -5.65 13.48 -3.37
C ASN A 49 -6.15 13.29 -1.93
N GLY A 50 -6.29 12.05 -1.46
CA GLY A 50 -6.62 11.72 -0.07
C GLY A 50 -8.12 11.61 0.25
N VAL A 51 -8.99 11.73 -0.75
CA VAL A 51 -10.42 11.44 -0.59
C VAL A 51 -10.62 9.94 -0.71
N HIS A 52 -11.08 9.26 0.33
CA HIS A 52 -11.20 7.80 0.30
C HIS A 52 -12.45 7.33 -0.45
N PRO A 53 -12.42 6.12 -1.06
CA PRO A 53 -13.63 5.44 -1.46
C PRO A 53 -14.51 5.22 -0.22
N ARG A 54 -15.80 5.58 -0.31
CA ARG A 54 -16.77 5.33 0.78
C ARG A 54 -17.32 3.90 0.78
N ASN A 55 -17.09 3.15 -0.29
CA ASN A 55 -17.56 1.78 -0.42
C ASN A 55 -16.38 0.80 -0.38
N LEU A 56 -16.59 -0.33 0.31
CA LEU A 56 -15.60 -1.40 0.42
C LEU A 56 -15.35 -2.09 -0.92
N GLU A 57 -16.35 -2.12 -1.81
CA GLU A 57 -16.23 -2.73 -3.14
C GLU A 57 -15.08 -2.10 -3.95
N THR A 58 -14.96 -0.77 -3.96
CA THR A 58 -13.87 -0.08 -4.66
C THR A 58 -12.51 -0.38 -4.03
N LEU A 59 -12.45 -0.43 -2.69
CA LEU A 59 -11.22 -0.77 -1.98
C LEU A 59 -10.76 -2.19 -2.31
N ASN A 60 -11.68 -3.16 -2.31
CA ASN A 60 -11.41 -4.53 -2.71
C ASN A 60 -10.94 -4.60 -4.17
N LYS A 61 -11.62 -3.95 -5.12
CA LYS A 61 -11.19 -3.91 -6.53
C LYS A 61 -9.75 -3.42 -6.69
N ILE A 62 -9.39 -2.34 -5.98
CA ILE A 62 -8.02 -1.81 -6.02
C ILE A 62 -7.04 -2.82 -5.40
N ALA A 63 -7.36 -3.35 -4.22
CA ALA A 63 -6.52 -4.31 -3.51
C ALA A 63 -6.28 -5.59 -4.33
N ASP A 64 -7.34 -6.15 -4.91
CA ASP A 64 -7.31 -7.35 -5.77
C ASP A 64 -6.47 -7.11 -7.03
N PHE A 65 -6.64 -5.96 -7.69
CA PHE A 65 -5.84 -5.62 -8.86
C PHE A 65 -4.34 -5.57 -8.55
N PHE A 66 -3.98 -5.00 -7.38
CA PHE A 66 -2.60 -4.94 -6.92
C PHE A 66 -2.10 -6.20 -6.21
N GLN A 67 -2.99 -7.16 -5.93
CA GLN A 67 -2.72 -8.41 -5.22
C GLN A 67 -2.13 -8.15 -3.82
N ILE A 68 -2.78 -7.26 -3.07
CA ILE A 68 -2.44 -6.90 -1.69
C ILE A 68 -3.70 -6.91 -0.83
N SER A 69 -3.57 -6.84 0.51
CA SER A 69 -4.73 -6.67 1.37
C SER A 69 -5.25 -5.23 1.36
N VAL A 70 -6.54 -5.03 1.69
CA VAL A 70 -7.10 -3.68 1.90
C VAL A 70 -6.39 -2.97 3.06
N ASN A 71 -5.95 -3.72 4.06
CA ASN A 71 -5.17 -3.18 5.18
C ASN A 71 -3.84 -2.57 4.69
N ASP A 72 -3.10 -3.29 3.84
CA ASP A 72 -1.84 -2.80 3.27
C ASP A 72 -2.08 -1.63 2.32
N LEU A 73 -3.22 -1.61 1.61
CA LEU A 73 -3.59 -0.50 0.75
C LEU A 73 -3.79 0.79 1.57
N ILE A 74 -4.48 0.71 2.72
CA ILE A 74 -4.82 1.87 3.56
C ILE A 74 -3.65 2.29 4.44
N PHE A 75 -3.09 1.36 5.21
CA PHE A 75 -2.10 1.66 6.25
C PHE A 75 -0.65 1.47 5.77
N GLY A 76 -0.45 0.73 4.68
CA GLY A 76 0.87 0.33 4.20
C GLY A 76 1.31 -1.01 4.77
N GLU A 77 2.22 -1.66 4.06
CA GLU A 77 2.87 -2.91 4.48
C GLU A 77 3.76 -2.62 5.70
N LYS A 78 3.46 -3.24 6.85
CA LYS A 78 4.39 -3.24 7.98
C LYS A 78 5.50 -4.25 7.69
N ILE A 79 6.72 -3.75 7.54
CA ILE A 79 7.88 -4.62 7.51
C ILE A 79 8.22 -4.93 8.96
N GLU A 80 7.77 -6.08 9.45
CA GLU A 80 8.23 -6.58 10.72
C GLU A 80 9.53 -7.34 10.51
N LEU A 81 10.60 -6.85 11.14
CA LEU A 81 11.86 -7.57 11.22
C LEU A 81 11.64 -8.74 12.18
N VAL A 82 11.41 -9.92 11.62
CA VAL A 82 11.48 -11.16 12.40
C VAL A 82 12.95 -11.37 12.71
N GLY A 83 13.36 -11.03 13.93
CA GLY A 83 14.74 -11.19 14.36
C GLY A 83 15.18 -12.63 14.15
N THR A 84 16.26 -12.84 13.39
CA THR A 84 16.96 -14.12 13.40
C THR A 84 17.77 -14.17 14.70
N SER A 85 17.40 -15.03 15.64
CA SER A 85 18.26 -15.31 16.79
C SER A 85 19.49 -16.05 16.27
N PHE A 86 20.65 -15.42 16.39
CA PHE A 86 21.92 -16.14 16.25
C PHE A 86 22.14 -16.89 17.57
N ALA A 87 22.44 -18.18 17.49
CA ALA A 87 22.61 -19.03 18.67
C ALA A 87 23.90 -18.72 19.45
N ASP A 88 24.78 -17.90 18.87
CA ASP A 88 26.09 -17.56 19.40
C ASP A 88 26.24 -16.03 19.52
N ASP A 89 27.05 -15.60 20.49
CA ASP A 89 27.53 -14.22 20.61
C ASP A 89 28.49 -13.94 19.46
N ILE A 90 27.95 -13.55 18.31
CA ILE A 90 28.76 -13.17 17.16
C ILE A 90 29.02 -11.66 17.25
N GLU A 91 30.27 -11.28 17.56
CA GLU A 91 30.72 -9.88 17.58
C GLU A 91 31.06 -9.43 16.14
N GLY A 92 30.38 -8.42 15.60
CA GLY A 92 30.67 -7.91 14.24
C GLY A 92 29.57 -7.05 13.60
N GLU A 93 29.85 -6.53 12.39
CA GLU A 93 28.89 -5.81 11.55
C GLU A 93 28.14 -6.76 10.61
N TYR A 94 26.82 -6.59 10.50
CA TYR A 94 25.96 -7.43 9.67
C TYR A 94 25.30 -6.65 8.54
N LEU A 95 25.23 -7.27 7.36
CA LEU A 95 24.44 -6.78 6.23
C LEU A 95 23.15 -7.59 6.13
N VAL A 96 22.02 -6.95 6.40
CA VAL A 96 20.69 -7.55 6.20
C VAL A 96 20.22 -7.25 4.79
N ARG A 97 19.96 -8.32 4.00
CA ARG A 97 19.35 -8.19 2.67
C ARG A 97 17.88 -8.59 2.73
N VAL A 98 16.99 -7.61 2.65
CA VAL A 98 15.55 -7.87 2.52
C VAL A 98 15.22 -8.19 1.07
N VAL A 99 14.69 -9.39 0.80
CA VAL A 99 14.30 -9.82 -0.55
C VAL A 99 12.79 -10.04 -0.59
N ARG A 100 12.08 -9.28 -1.42
CA ARG A 100 10.63 -9.45 -1.64
C ARG A 100 10.41 -10.47 -2.75
N MET A 101 9.95 -11.68 -2.41
CA MET A 101 9.48 -12.64 -3.42
C MET A 101 8.04 -12.28 -3.82
N ARG A 102 7.82 -11.94 -5.10
CA ARG A 102 6.46 -11.88 -5.66
C ARG A 102 6.02 -13.31 -5.96
N SER A 103 4.89 -13.74 -5.40
CA SER A 103 4.31 -15.04 -5.73
C SER A 103 3.95 -15.07 -7.22
N LYS A 104 4.52 -16.02 -7.97
CA LYS A 104 3.99 -16.39 -9.29
C LYS A 104 2.74 -17.21 -9.02
N ILE A 105 1.57 -16.60 -9.17
CA ILE A 105 0.33 -17.36 -9.23
C ILE A 105 0.33 -18.06 -10.60
N LEU A 106 0.34 -19.39 -10.56
CA LEU A 106 0.20 -20.33 -11.69
C LEU A 106 -1.20 -20.23 -12.30
#